data_AF-A0A2E7CQE4-F1
#
_entry.id   AF-A0A2E7CQE4-F1
#
_cell.length_a   1.000
_cell.length_b   1.000
_cell.length_c   1.000
_cell.angle_alpha   90.00
_cell.angle_beta   90.00
_cell.angle_gamma   90.00
#
_symmetry.space_group_name_H-M   'P 1'
#
loop_
_entity.id
_entity.type
_entity.pdbx_description
1 polymer ?
#
loop_
_entity_poly.entity_id
_entity_poly.type
_entity_poly.pdbx_seq_one_letter_code
_entity_poly.pdbx_strand_id
1 'polypeptide(L)'
;MKNILNIHDKDSFLKEVIENGYSEGNSTKDKIYYGKGMSKDKTLATDWAEYTLSNGEFYFEQGDLVNARKKEKNGTCYYDAIVSDIIEQCLQVKIMVHESKKNGKVNFSTYSCNDSKFNGYIGFAQIDGNGVVQEFPK
;
A
#
# COMPACT_ATOMS: atom_id res chain seq x y z
N MET A 1 -6.86 2.08 7.52
CA MET A 1 -6.42 0.67 7.54
C MET A 1 -5.27 0.53 8.52
N LYS A 2 -5.44 -0.32 9.54
CA LYS A 2 -4.42 -0.62 10.58
C LYS A 2 -3.90 -2.06 10.48
N ASN A 3 -4.42 -2.82 9.52
CA ASN A 3 -4.32 -4.28 9.52
C ASN A 3 -3.51 -4.80 8.34
N ILE A 4 -2.58 -4.01 7.78
CA ILE A 4 -1.77 -4.46 6.64
C ILE A 4 -0.98 -5.74 6.95
N LEU A 5 -0.64 -5.96 8.22
CA LEU A 5 0.03 -7.16 8.72
C LEU A 5 -0.85 -8.43 8.65
N ASN A 6 -2.17 -8.29 8.52
CA ASN A 6 -3.11 -9.41 8.48
C ASN A 6 -3.46 -9.86 7.05
N ILE A 7 -2.97 -9.16 6.02
CA ILE A 7 -3.15 -9.59 4.63
C ILE A 7 -2.25 -10.80 4.39
N HIS A 8 -2.84 -11.89 3.91
CA HIS A 8 -2.13 -13.14 3.62
C HIS A 8 -2.65 -13.87 2.40
N ASP A 9 -3.79 -13.44 1.87
CA ASP A 9 -4.44 -14.00 0.71
C ASP A 9 -5.34 -12.95 0.05
N LYS A 10 -5.97 -13.35 -1.05
CA LYS A 10 -6.89 -12.50 -1.81
C LYS A 10 -8.06 -12.02 -0.94
N ASP A 11 -8.64 -12.88 -0.11
CA ASP A 11 -9.87 -12.56 0.62
C ASP A 11 -9.60 -11.58 1.77
N SER A 12 -8.47 -11.72 2.47
CA SER A 12 -8.00 -10.77 3.46
C SER A 12 -7.63 -9.41 2.84
N PHE A 13 -7.02 -9.39 1.65
CA PHE A 13 -6.82 -8.16 0.89
C PHE A 13 -8.16 -7.49 0.54
N LEU A 14 -9.10 -8.24 -0.06
CA LEU A 14 -10.42 -7.74 -0.46
C LEU A 14 -11.20 -7.17 0.73
N LYS A 15 -11.18 -7.89 1.86
CA LYS A 15 -11.78 -7.42 3.11
C LYS A 15 -11.22 -6.06 3.51
N GLU A 16 -9.90 -5.92 3.52
CA GLU A 16 -9.25 -4.70 3.95
C GLU A 16 -9.60 -3.51 3.04
N VAL A 17 -9.55 -3.67 1.71
CA VAL A 17 -9.89 -2.56 0.79
C VAL A 17 -11.37 -2.18 0.86
N ILE A 18 -12.28 -3.16 0.97
CA ILE A 18 -13.73 -2.93 1.07
C ILE A 18 -14.09 -2.22 2.38
N GLU A 19 -13.60 -2.71 3.52
CA GLU A 19 -13.87 -2.12 4.83
C GLU A 19 -13.32 -0.69 4.96
N ASN A 20 -12.28 -0.35 4.18
CA ASN A 20 -11.70 1.01 4.14
C ASN A 20 -12.31 1.91 3.05
N GLY A 21 -13.36 1.45 2.37
CA GLY A 21 -14.17 2.25 1.45
C GLY A 21 -13.54 2.45 0.07
N TYR A 22 -12.63 1.57 -0.33
CA TYR A 22 -12.22 1.49 -1.74
C TYR A 22 -13.33 0.82 -2.55
N SER A 23 -13.43 1.16 -3.83
CA SER A 23 -14.32 0.46 -4.77
C SER A 23 -13.51 -0.23 -5.85
N GLU A 24 -14.09 -1.28 -6.44
CA GLU A 24 -13.44 -2.08 -7.47
C GLU A 24 -13.09 -1.23 -8.70
N GLY A 25 -11.85 -1.35 -9.15
CA GLY A 25 -11.34 -0.76 -10.38
C GLY A 25 -11.29 -1.77 -11.53
N ASN A 26 -10.66 -1.41 -12.66
CA ASN A 26 -10.53 -2.34 -13.78
C ASN A 26 -9.44 -3.40 -13.49
N SER A 27 -9.82 -4.45 -12.76
CA SER A 27 -9.06 -5.69 -12.50
C SER A 27 -8.72 -6.42 -13.81
N THR A 28 -7.62 -7.16 -13.82
CA THR A 28 -7.17 -8.00 -14.93
C THR A 28 -7.16 -9.46 -14.52
N LYS A 29 -6.78 -10.36 -15.44
CA LYS A 29 -6.57 -11.78 -15.12
C LYS A 29 -5.43 -12.03 -14.11
N ASP A 30 -4.50 -11.07 -13.98
CA ASP A 30 -3.27 -11.22 -13.19
C ASP A 30 -3.33 -10.40 -11.89
N LYS A 31 -4.13 -9.32 -11.86
CA LYS A 31 -4.14 -8.34 -10.77
C LYS A 31 -5.54 -7.84 -10.44
N ILE A 32 -5.81 -7.67 -9.16
CA ILE A 32 -7.04 -7.04 -8.65
C ILE A 32 -6.73 -5.59 -8.33
N TYR A 33 -7.59 -4.67 -8.77
CA TYR A 33 -7.44 -3.23 -8.55
C TYR A 33 -8.60 -2.67 -7.75
N TYR A 34 -8.29 -1.85 -6.75
CA TYR A 34 -9.24 -1.08 -5.97
C TYR A 34 -8.77 0.37 -5.89
N GLY A 35 -9.71 1.31 -5.88
CA GLY A 35 -9.40 2.74 -5.80
C GLY A 35 -10.37 3.49 -4.90
N LYS A 36 -9.91 4.62 -4.35
CA LYS A 36 -10.74 5.53 -3.53
C LYS A 36 -10.76 6.94 -4.12
N GLY A 37 -11.89 7.62 -3.99
CA GLY A 37 -12.07 8.95 -4.58
C GLY A 37 -12.28 8.94 -6.10
N MET A 38 -12.79 7.83 -6.65
CA MET A 38 -12.93 7.64 -8.09
C MET A 38 -13.89 8.64 -8.76
N SER A 39 -13.39 9.30 -9.80
CA SER A 39 -14.12 9.36 -11.07
C SER A 39 -13.68 8.14 -11.92
N LYS A 40 -14.40 7.78 -12.99
CA LYS A 40 -14.11 6.58 -13.83
C LYS A 40 -12.69 6.55 -14.46
N ASP A 41 -11.91 7.62 -14.32
CA ASP A 41 -10.54 7.71 -14.80
C ASP A 41 -9.53 7.29 -13.71
N LYS A 42 -8.69 6.30 -14.01
CA LYS A 42 -7.61 5.82 -13.13
C LYS A 42 -6.53 6.88 -12.84
N THR A 43 -6.52 7.99 -13.56
CA THR A 43 -5.61 9.11 -13.28
C THR A 43 -6.14 10.07 -12.20
N LEU A 44 -7.39 9.87 -11.75
CA LEU A 44 -8.09 10.76 -10.83
C LEU A 44 -8.42 10.14 -9.47
N ALA A 45 -8.15 8.85 -9.23
CA ALA A 45 -8.34 8.30 -7.88
C ALA A 45 -7.24 8.80 -6.94
N THR A 46 -7.64 9.17 -5.73
CA THR A 46 -6.73 9.69 -4.72
C THR A 46 -5.92 8.58 -4.09
N ASP A 47 -6.49 7.37 -3.94
CA ASP A 47 -5.79 6.22 -3.36
C ASP A 47 -5.95 4.97 -4.24
N TRP A 48 -4.97 4.07 -4.22
CA TRP A 48 -4.94 2.82 -4.97
C TRP A 48 -4.53 1.64 -4.10
N ALA A 49 -5.10 0.48 -4.43
CA ALA A 49 -4.67 -0.81 -3.91
C ALA A 49 -4.61 -1.83 -5.05
N GLU A 50 -3.57 -2.65 -5.03
CA GLU A 50 -3.35 -3.73 -5.99
C GLU A 50 -3.01 -5.03 -5.25
N TYR A 51 -3.53 -6.15 -5.77
CA TYR A 51 -3.15 -7.49 -5.35
C TYR A 51 -2.76 -8.34 -6.56
N THR A 52 -1.60 -8.98 -6.51
CA THR A 52 -1.07 -9.83 -7.59
C THR A 52 -1.46 -11.28 -7.33
N LEU A 53 -2.26 -11.87 -8.23
CA LEU A 53 -2.85 -13.19 -8.03
C LEU A 53 -1.83 -14.33 -8.05
N SER A 54 -0.69 -14.16 -8.74
CA SER A 54 0.30 -15.23 -8.92
C SER A 54 1.20 -15.46 -7.70
N ASN A 55 1.42 -14.44 -6.88
CA ASN A 55 2.35 -14.50 -5.74
C ASN A 55 1.77 -13.95 -4.43
N GLY A 56 0.59 -13.34 -4.48
CA GLY A 56 -0.09 -12.77 -3.32
C GLY A 56 0.45 -11.43 -2.85
N GLU A 57 1.39 -10.83 -3.59
CA GLU A 57 1.94 -9.52 -3.26
C GLU A 57 0.87 -8.44 -3.37
N PHE A 58 0.90 -7.49 -2.43
CA PHE A 58 0.02 -6.35 -2.44
C PHE A 58 0.76 -5.01 -2.42
N TYR A 59 0.03 -3.98 -2.86
CA TYR A 59 0.50 -2.61 -2.96
C TYR A 59 -0.61 -1.66 -2.54
N PHE A 60 -0.24 -0.60 -1.83
CA PHE A 60 -1.10 0.50 -1.45
C PHE A 60 -0.42 1.83 -1.78
N GLU A 61 -1.20 2.76 -2.32
CA GLU A 61 -0.76 4.13 -2.60
C GLU A 61 -1.82 5.11 -2.09
N GLN A 62 -1.40 6.07 -1.29
CA GLN A 62 -2.18 7.24 -0.94
C GLN A 62 -1.60 8.46 -1.67
N GLY A 63 -2.41 9.05 -2.52
CA GLY A 63 -2.05 10.20 -3.34
C GLY A 63 -2.10 11.51 -2.56
N ASP A 64 -1.25 12.45 -2.97
CA ASP A 64 -1.21 13.81 -2.44
C ASP A 64 -1.18 13.85 -0.90
N LEU A 65 -0.08 13.37 -0.32
CA LEU A 65 0.11 13.32 1.13
C LEU A 65 -0.02 14.69 1.79
N VAL A 66 0.32 15.77 1.08
CA VAL A 66 0.16 17.13 1.58
C VAL A 66 -1.30 17.45 1.84
N ASN A 67 -2.17 17.20 0.87
CA ASN A 67 -3.60 17.45 1.05
C ASN A 67 -4.25 16.38 1.95
N ALA A 68 -3.79 15.13 1.91
CA ALA A 68 -4.25 14.08 2.83
C ALA A 68 -4.04 14.49 4.29
N ARG A 69 -2.82 14.92 4.66
CA ARG A 69 -2.50 15.40 6.02
C ARG A 69 -3.30 16.62 6.42
N LYS A 70 -3.56 17.58 5.50
CA LYS A 70 -4.38 18.77 5.79
C LYS A 70 -5.85 18.47 6.08
N LYS A 71 -6.40 17.42 5.46
CA LYS A 71 -7.82 17.03 5.63
C LYS A 71 -8.06 16.31 6.95
N GLU A 72 -7.03 15.68 7.51
CA GLU A 72 -7.14 14.94 8.77
C GLU A 72 -7.06 15.87 9.97
N LYS A 73 -7.99 15.71 10.92
CA LYS A 73 -8.09 16.57 12.12
C LYS A 73 -6.81 16.61 12.97
N ASN A 74 -6.05 15.51 12.96
CA ASN A 74 -4.82 15.37 13.74
C ASN A 74 -3.55 15.47 12.88
N GLY A 75 -3.68 15.77 11.57
CA GLY A 75 -2.55 15.85 10.65
C GLY A 75 -1.97 14.50 10.21
N THR A 76 -2.37 13.38 10.82
CA THR A 76 -1.92 12.04 10.47
C THR A 76 -2.79 11.44 9.38
N CYS A 77 -2.26 11.35 8.16
CA CYS A 77 -2.94 10.65 7.07
C CYS A 77 -2.83 9.13 7.22
N TYR A 78 -3.58 8.43 6.38
CA TYR A 78 -3.66 6.98 6.42
C TYR A 78 -2.32 6.30 6.14
N TYR A 79 -1.53 6.81 5.18
CA TYR A 79 -0.15 6.36 4.96
C TYR A 79 0.72 6.53 6.21
N ASP A 80 0.66 7.70 6.87
CA ASP A 80 1.46 7.97 8.07
C ASP A 80 1.12 7.00 9.21
N ALA A 81 -0.17 6.65 9.37
CA ALA A 81 -0.60 5.68 10.36
C ALA A 81 -0.03 4.28 10.09
N ILE A 82 -0.07 3.80 8.84
CA ILE A 82 0.52 2.50 8.49
C ILE A 82 2.03 2.49 8.73
N VAL A 83 2.72 3.56 8.33
CA VAL A 83 4.17 3.66 8.50
C VAL A 83 4.55 3.66 9.98
N SER A 84 3.80 4.38 10.83
CA SER A 84 4.01 4.34 12.28
C SER A 84 3.83 2.93 12.83
N ASP A 85 2.72 2.26 12.46
CA ASP A 85 2.43 0.90 12.92
C ASP A 85 3.53 -0.10 12.51
N ILE A 86 4.06 0.00 11.28
CA ILE A 86 5.18 -0.84 10.81
C ILE A 86 6.46 -0.56 11.59
N ILE A 87 6.81 0.71 11.80
CA ILE A 87 8.03 1.09 12.52
C ILE A 87 7.98 0.62 13.98
N GLU A 88 6.79 0.66 14.60
CA GLU A 88 6.60 0.26 16.00
C GLU A 88 6.62 -1.27 16.18
N GLN A 89 6.11 -2.03 15.21
CA GLN A 89 5.89 -3.48 15.35
C GLN A 89 6.94 -4.35 14.65
N CYS A 90 7.72 -3.77 13.72
CA CYS A 90 8.58 -4.52 12.83
C CYS A 90 10.05 -4.10 12.95
N LEU A 91 10.96 -4.99 12.53
CA LEU A 91 12.40 -4.72 12.54
C LEU A 91 12.85 -4.24 11.16
N GLN A 92 13.55 -3.11 11.12
CA GLN A 92 14.15 -2.62 9.88
C GLN A 92 15.18 -3.64 9.38
N VAL A 93 15.14 -3.93 8.07
CA VAL A 93 16.02 -4.94 7.44
C VAL A 93 17.07 -4.25 6.57
N LYS A 94 16.64 -3.65 5.46
CA LYS A 94 17.51 -3.02 4.47
C LYS A 94 16.73 -2.00 3.64
N ILE A 95 17.43 -1.24 2.81
CA ILE A 95 16.81 -0.52 1.71
C ILE A 95 16.68 -1.46 0.52
N MET A 96 15.47 -1.67 0.03
CA MET A 96 15.22 -2.44 -1.21
C MET A 96 14.83 -1.49 -2.33
N VAL A 97 15.11 -1.90 -3.58
CA VAL A 97 14.80 -1.10 -4.77
C VAL A 97 13.70 -1.78 -5.55
N HIS A 98 12.63 -1.06 -5.85
CA HIS A 98 11.64 -1.47 -6.83
C HIS A 98 11.87 -0.70 -8.13
N GLU A 99 11.91 -1.41 -9.26
CA GLU A 99 12.04 -0.82 -10.58
C GLU A 99 10.75 -1.04 -11.38
N SER A 100 10.13 0.06 -11.81
CA SER A 100 8.92 0.03 -12.63
C SER A 100 9.06 0.93 -13.86
N LYS A 101 8.30 0.64 -14.91
CA LYS A 101 8.25 1.49 -16.11
C LYS A 101 7.69 2.90 -15.82
N LYS A 102 6.86 3.03 -14.78
CA LYS A 102 6.18 4.29 -14.42
C LYS A 102 7.10 5.20 -13.60
N ASN A 103 7.73 4.66 -12.56
CA ASN A 103 8.45 5.43 -11.54
C ASN A 103 9.97 5.25 -11.60
N GLY A 104 10.49 4.46 -12.55
CA GLY A 104 11.91 4.10 -12.58
C GLY A 104 12.32 3.30 -11.34
N LYS A 105 13.52 3.57 -10.83
CA LYS A 105 14.07 2.94 -9.61
C LYS A 105 13.69 3.76 -8.38
N VAL A 106 13.04 3.11 -7.41
CA VAL A 106 12.62 3.72 -6.16
C VAL A 106 13.16 2.92 -4.98
N ASN A 107 13.72 3.63 -4.00
CA ASN A 107 14.23 3.06 -2.76
C ASN A 107 13.11 2.98 -1.71
N PHE A 108 12.96 1.82 -1.09
CA PHE A 108 12.02 1.55 -0.02
C PHE A 108 12.75 1.23 1.27
N SER A 109 12.31 1.82 2.38
CA SER A 109 12.70 1.33 3.70
C SER A 109 11.90 0.08 3.99
N THR A 110 12.58 -1.06 4.16
CA THR A 110 11.92 -2.37 4.30
C THR A 110 12.09 -2.97 5.69
N TYR A 111 11.03 -3.64 6.13
CA TYR A 111 10.88 -4.17 7.49
C TYR A 111 10.43 -5.63 7.45
N SER A 112 10.90 -6.38 8.44
CA SER A 112 10.46 -7.75 8.74
C SER A 112 9.55 -7.71 9.96
N CYS A 113 8.33 -8.22 9.81
CA CYS A 113 7.31 -8.23 10.84
C CYS A 113 7.05 -9.67 11.29
N ASN A 114 7.42 -10.03 12.52
CA ASN A 114 7.26 -11.41 13.01
C ASN A 114 5.80 -11.88 13.03
N ASP A 115 4.88 -10.97 13.31
CA ASP A 115 3.45 -11.26 13.39
C ASP A 115 2.71 -11.09 12.05
N SER A 116 3.42 -10.74 10.98
CA SER A 116 2.82 -10.62 9.65
C SER A 116 2.33 -11.97 9.12
N LYS A 117 1.22 -11.93 8.39
CA LYS A 117 0.62 -13.10 7.74
C LYS A 117 1.01 -13.22 6.26
N PHE A 118 1.56 -12.16 5.66
CA PHE A 118 2.16 -12.19 4.33
C PHE A 118 3.57 -12.79 4.33
N ASN A 119 4.08 -13.20 3.16
CA ASN A 119 5.35 -13.90 3.04
C ASN A 119 6.40 -13.03 2.37
N GLY A 120 7.00 -12.13 3.15
CA GLY A 120 7.91 -11.14 2.59
C GLY A 120 8.44 -10.15 3.61
N TYR A 121 8.95 -9.04 3.08
CA TYR A 121 9.15 -7.79 3.81
C TYR A 121 8.07 -6.81 3.43
N ILE A 122 7.79 -5.85 4.32
CA ILE A 122 6.94 -4.70 3.99
C ILE A 122 7.81 -3.47 3.81
N GLY A 123 7.65 -2.78 2.68
CA GLY A 123 8.40 -1.58 2.35
C GLY A 123 7.51 -0.36 2.22
N PHE A 124 8.04 0.81 2.55
CA PHE A 124 7.37 2.08 2.27
C PHE A 124 8.32 3.16 1.73
N ALA A 125 7.76 4.06 0.92
CA ALA A 125 8.44 5.18 0.29
C ALA A 125 7.46 6.33 -0.02
N GLN A 126 7.98 7.54 -0.24
CA GLN A 126 7.22 8.64 -0.84
C GLN A 126 7.72 8.88 -2.27
N ILE A 127 6.81 8.88 -3.24
CA ILE A 127 7.10 8.98 -4.68
C ILE A 127 6.22 10.07 -5.25
N ASP A 128 6.81 11.14 -5.80
CA ASP A 128 6.10 12.26 -6.43
C ASP A 128 4.95 12.85 -5.57
N GLY A 129 5.12 12.87 -4.25
CA GLY A 129 4.13 13.38 -3.29
C GLY A 129 3.10 12.34 -2.81
N ASN A 130 3.16 11.11 -3.32
CA ASN A 130 2.30 10.00 -2.91
C ASN A 130 3.04 9.10 -1.91
N GLY A 131 2.31 8.53 -0.95
CA GLY A 131 2.83 7.54 -0.02
C GLY A 131 2.55 6.14 -0.52
N VAL A 132 3.58 5.31 -0.62
CA VAL A 132 3.50 3.96 -1.15
C VAL A 132 3.92 2.95 -0.09
N VAL A 133 3.14 1.88 0.06
CA VAL A 133 3.45 0.72 0.88
C VAL A 133 3.30 -0.54 0.04
N GLN A 134 4.30 -1.41 0.05
CA GLN A 134 4.35 -2.58 -0.84
C GLN A 134 5.02 -3.78 -0.17
N GLU A 135 4.52 -4.97 -0.45
CA GLU A 135 5.19 -6.23 -0.11
C GLU A 135 6.37 -6.51 -1.05
N PHE A 136 7.48 -6.98 -0.48
CA PHE A 136 8.67 -7.44 -1.17
C PHE A 136 8.93 -8.91 -0.87
N PRO A 137 9.39 -9.71 -1.86
CA PRO A 137 9.86 -11.06 -1.59
C PRO A 137 11.12 -11.04 -0.70
N LYS A 138 11.35 -12.14 0.03
CA LYS A 138 12.52 -12.30 0.90
C LYS A 138 13.85 -12.39 0.15
#